data_AF-W1Y5A9-F1
#
_entry.id   AF-W1Y5A9-F1
#
_cell.length_a   1.000
_cell.length_b   1.000
_cell.length_c   1.000
_cell.angle_alpha   90.00
_cell.angle_beta   90.00
_cell.angle_gamma   90.00
#
_symmetry.space_group_name_H-M   'P 1'
#
loop_
_entity.id
_entity.type
_entity.pdbx_description
1 polymer ?
#
loop_
_entity_poly.entity_id
_entity_poly.type
_entity_poly.pdbx_seq_one_letter_code
_entity_poly.pdbx_strand_id
1 'polypeptide(L)'
;RDINGMKHFIDHEINSIQNFMSDDMKALYDMVDVNVYQENIFHTKMLLKEFDLKHYMFHTKPEDLTDSERQEITAALWKEMREIYYG
;
A
#
# COMPACT_ATOMS: atom_id res chain seq x y z
N ARG A 1 -19.92 -2.32 8.46
CA ARG A 1 -20.71 -2.26 9.71
C ARG A 1 -19.90 -1.40 10.65
N ASP A 2 -20.50 -0.40 11.28
CA ASP A 2 -19.79 0.36 12.31
C ASP A 2 -19.62 -0.48 13.59
N ILE A 3 -18.93 0.08 14.57
CA ILE A 3 -18.72 -0.51 15.90
C ILE A 3 -20.04 -0.85 16.62
N ASN A 4 -21.16 -0.28 16.17
CA ASN A 4 -22.50 -0.49 16.72
C ASN A 4 -23.35 -1.47 15.88
N GLY A 5 -22.76 -2.10 14.86
CA GLY A 5 -23.42 -3.08 14.02
C GLY A 5 -24.32 -2.50 12.93
N MET A 6 -24.37 -1.18 12.76
CA MET A 6 -25.17 -0.54 11.72
C MET A 6 -24.52 -0.77 10.35
N LYS A 7 -25.34 -1.24 9.40
CA LYS A 7 -24.89 -1.45 8.02
C LYS A 7 -24.99 -0.10 7.29
N HIS A 8 -23.83 0.52 7.07
CA HIS A 8 -23.73 1.71 6.23
C HIS A 8 -23.85 1.27 4.76
N PHE A 9 -24.84 1.83 4.08
CA PHE A 9 -25.01 1.68 2.63
C PHE A 9 -24.41 2.91 1.97
N ILE A 10 -23.55 2.70 0.99
CA ILE A 10 -23.08 3.75 0.10
C ILE A 10 -23.97 3.65 -1.14
N ASP A 11 -24.88 4.61 -1.26
CA ASP A 11 -25.91 4.75 -2.29
C ASP A 11 -25.44 5.61 -3.49
N HIS A 12 -24.18 6.05 -3.46
CA HIS A 12 -23.54 6.85 -4.49
C HIS A 12 -22.52 6.01 -5.29
N GLU A 13 -22.31 6.35 -6.56
CA GLU A 13 -21.31 5.66 -7.41
C GLU A 13 -19.90 5.80 -6.82
N ILE A 14 -19.26 4.67 -6.53
CA ILE A 14 -17.86 4.63 -6.10
C ILE A 14 -16.99 4.66 -7.36
N ASN A 15 -16.45 5.83 -7.66
CA ASN A 15 -15.51 5.98 -8.76
C ASN A 15 -14.06 5.61 -8.37
N SER A 16 -13.73 5.77 -7.08
CA SER A 16 -12.41 5.50 -6.52
C SER A 16 -12.51 5.26 -5.02
N ILE A 17 -11.82 4.23 -4.51
CA ILE A 17 -11.72 4.01 -3.06
C ILE A 17 -10.82 5.08 -2.42
N GLN A 18 -9.90 5.70 -3.17
CA GLN A 18 -9.02 6.76 -2.68
C GLN A 18 -9.80 7.95 -2.12
N ASN A 19 -11.00 8.21 -2.63
CA ASN A 19 -11.87 9.30 -2.15
C ASN A 19 -12.27 9.15 -0.66
N PHE A 20 -12.18 7.93 -0.13
CA PHE A 20 -12.50 7.62 1.27
C PHE A 20 -11.26 7.53 2.16
N MET A 21 -10.07 7.78 1.61
CA MET A 21 -8.81 7.83 2.36
C MET A 21 -8.50 9.28 2.76
N SER A 22 -7.90 9.42 3.93
CA SER A 22 -7.43 10.70 4.44
C SER A 22 -6.22 11.20 3.66
N ASP A 23 -6.04 12.51 3.59
CA ASP A 23 -5.00 13.11 2.72
C ASP A 23 -3.57 12.79 3.17
N ASP A 24 -3.36 12.51 4.47
CA ASP A 24 -2.10 11.99 5.00
C ASP A 24 -1.78 10.60 4.45
N MET A 25 -2.78 9.71 4.33
CA MET A 25 -2.58 8.41 3.69
C MET A 25 -2.26 8.59 2.21
N LYS A 26 -2.98 9.47 1.50
CA LYS A 26 -2.69 9.73 0.09
C LYS A 26 -1.29 10.32 -0.13
N ALA A 27 -0.76 11.06 0.84
CA ALA A 27 0.58 11.61 0.77
C ALA A 27 1.66 10.52 0.88
N LEU A 28 1.45 9.50 1.71
CA LEU A 28 2.41 8.42 2.00
C LEU A 28 2.53 7.37 0.88
N TYR A 29 1.47 7.18 0.11
CA TYR A 29 1.37 6.08 -0.86
C TYR A 29 1.20 6.59 -2.30
N ASP A 30 1.82 5.89 -3.24
CA ASP A 30 1.43 5.89 -4.65
C ASP A 30 0.23 4.95 -4.81
N MET A 31 -0.88 5.46 -5.33
CA MET A 31 -2.14 4.74 -5.39
C MET A 31 -2.64 4.61 -6.83
N VAL A 32 -3.15 3.43 -7.16
CA VAL A 32 -3.76 3.14 -8.47
C VAL A 32 -5.07 2.41 -8.26
N ASP A 33 -6.13 2.92 -8.86
CA ASP A 33 -7.43 2.25 -8.88
C ASP A 33 -7.51 1.25 -10.02
N VAL A 34 -8.07 0.10 -9.72
CA VAL A 34 -8.40 -0.94 -10.69
C VAL A 34 -9.84 -1.35 -10.44
N ASN A 35 -10.69 -0.94 -11.38
CA ASN A 35 -12.13 -1.16 -11.32
C ASN A 35 -12.52 -2.18 -12.39
N VAL A 36 -13.12 -3.29 -11.98
CA VAL A 36 -13.70 -4.30 -12.86
C VAL A 36 -15.22 -4.21 -12.72
N TYR A 37 -15.81 -3.29 -13.48
CA TYR A 37 -17.24 -2.95 -13.38
C TYR A 37 -18.18 -4.14 -13.63
N GLN A 38 -17.82 -5.03 -14.58
CA GLN A 38 -18.63 -6.21 -14.91
C GLN A 38 -18.79 -7.16 -13.71
N GLU A 39 -17.78 -7.22 -12.85
CA GLU A 39 -17.74 -8.08 -11.66
C GLU A 39 -18.08 -7.32 -10.37
N ASN A 40 -18.40 -6.01 -10.46
CA ASN A 40 -18.56 -5.11 -9.30
C ASN A 40 -17.36 -5.13 -8.34
N ILE A 41 -16.15 -5.31 -8.86
CA ILE A 41 -14.91 -5.31 -8.08
C ILE A 41 -14.24 -3.95 -8.21
N PHE A 42 -13.95 -3.33 -7.07
CA PHE A 42 -13.19 -2.09 -6.95
C PHE A 42 -12.03 -2.36 -6.02
N HIS A 43 -10.81 -2.05 -6.44
CA HIS A 43 -9.65 -2.12 -5.56
C HIS A 43 -8.67 -0.98 -5.85
N THR A 44 -8.04 -0.46 -4.80
CA THR A 44 -6.93 0.49 -4.90
C THR A 44 -5.66 -0.23 -4.49
N LYS A 45 -4.71 -0.36 -5.41
CA LYS A 45 -3.34 -0.77 -5.08
C LYS A 45 -2.62 0.42 -4.44
N MET A 46 -1.82 0.17 -3.41
CA MET A 46 -1.03 1.20 -2.72
C MET A 46 0.42 0.75 -2.58
N LEU A 47 1.36 1.62 -2.88
CA LEU A 47 2.80 1.41 -2.69
C LEU A 47 3.35 2.55 -1.85
N LEU A 48 4.10 2.26 -0.79
CA LEU A 48 4.76 3.31 -0.02
C LEU A 48 5.74 4.06 -0.90
N LYS A 49 5.69 5.39 -0.90
CA LYS A 49 6.67 6.24 -1.62
C LYS A 49 8.06 6.11 -1.04
N GLU A 50 8.13 6.02 0.28
CA GLU A 50 9.35 5.78 1.03
C GLU A 50 9.04 4.73 2.08
N PHE A 51 9.86 3.69 2.14
CA PHE A 51 9.76 2.66 3.18
C PHE A 51 10.99 2.71 4.07
N ASP A 52 10.79 2.37 5.34
CA ASP A 52 11.87 2.24 6.30
C ASP A 52 12.25 0.76 6.44
N LEU A 53 13.49 0.42 6.06
CA LEU A 53 14.00 -0.95 6.07
C LEU A 53 13.84 -1.62 7.44
N LYS A 54 13.82 -0.86 8.54
CA LYS A 54 13.65 -1.42 9.89
C LYS A 54 12.35 -2.21 10.05
N HIS A 55 11.30 -1.86 9.30
CA HIS A 55 10.00 -2.52 9.37
C HIS A 55 9.94 -3.82 8.56
N TYR A 56 10.98 -4.10 7.76
CA TYR A 56 11.05 -5.24 6.86
C TYR A 56 12.08 -6.28 7.32
N MET A 57 12.80 -6.01 8.42
CA MET A 57 13.78 -6.90 8.99
C MET A 57 13.20 -7.61 10.22
N PHE A 58 13.41 -8.93 10.30
CA PHE A 58 12.88 -9.74 11.40
C PHE A 58 13.92 -9.99 12.50
N HIS A 59 15.17 -10.32 12.14
CA HIS A 59 16.20 -10.80 13.07
C HIS A 59 17.48 -9.96 13.09
N THR A 60 17.53 -8.88 12.31
CA THR A 60 18.71 -8.04 12.13
C THR A 60 18.25 -6.61 12.09
N LYS A 61 18.99 -5.69 12.71
CA LYS A 61 18.69 -4.26 12.56
C LYS A 61 19.42 -3.73 11.34
N PRO A 62 18.87 -2.72 10.64
CA PRO A 62 19.60 -2.05 9.58
C PRO A 62 20.98 -1.57 10.02
N GLU A 63 21.11 -1.20 11.30
CA GLU A 63 22.33 -0.74 11.98
C GLU A 63 23.45 -1.78 12.02
N ASP A 64 23.09 -3.07 12.03
CA ASP A 64 24.03 -4.19 12.11
C ASP A 64 24.59 -4.60 10.73
N LEU A 65 24.03 -4.01 9.65
CA LEU A 65 24.42 -4.27 8.27
C LEU A 65 25.46 -3.27 7.80
N THR A 66 26.35 -3.72 6.91
CA THR A 66 27.19 -2.81 6.14
C THR A 66 26.35 -1.97 5.19
N ASP A 67 26.88 -0.81 4.78
CA ASP A 67 26.19 0.06 3.82
C ASP A 67 25.87 -0.66 2.49
N SER A 68 26.76 -1.56 2.06
CA SER A 68 26.57 -2.37 0.84
C SER A 68 25.41 -3.35 0.98
N GLU A 69 25.35 -4.11 2.08
CA GLU A 69 24.25 -5.04 2.33
C GLU A 69 22.92 -4.31 2.47
N ARG A 70 22.92 -3.15 3.14
CA ARG A 70 21.73 -2.31 3.27
C ARG A 70 21.23 -1.87 1.91
N GLN A 71 22.11 -1.43 1.01
CA GLN A 71 21.74 -1.03 -0.34
C GLN A 71 21.19 -2.19 -1.17
N GLU A 72 21.84 -3.35 -1.11
CA GLU A 72 21.41 -4.55 -1.85
C GLU A 72 20.02 -5.02 -1.41
N ILE A 73 19.79 -5.13 -0.10
CA ILE A 73 18.49 -5.53 0.46
C ILE A 73 17.41 -4.50 0.12
N THR A 74 17.74 -3.20 0.22
CA THR A 74 16.80 -2.12 -0.12
C THR A 74 16.40 -2.19 -1.60
N ALA A 75 17.37 -2.44 -2.49
CA ALA A 75 17.10 -2.59 -3.92
C ALA A 75 16.24 -3.82 -4.23
N ALA A 76 16.51 -4.95 -3.56
CA ALA A 76 15.72 -6.17 -3.70
C ALA A 76 14.26 -5.95 -3.24
N LEU A 77 14.05 -5.36 -2.07
CA LEU A 77 12.72 -5.03 -1.56
C LEU A 77 11.96 -4.10 -2.52
N TRP A 78 12.61 -3.04 -3.01
CA TRP A 78 12.01 -2.14 -4.00
C TRP A 78 11.59 -2.86 -5.28
N LYS A 79 12.40 -3.83 -5.74
CA LYS A 79 12.08 -4.63 -6.92
C LYS A 79 10.83 -5.47 -6.68
N GLU A 80 10.80 -6.26 -5.61
CA GLU A 80 9.67 -7.12 -5.25
C GLU A 80 8.38 -6.33 -5.03
N MET A 81 8.45 -5.21 -4.29
CA MET A 81 7.28 -4.35 -4.05
C MET A 81 6.72 -3.76 -5.34
N ARG A 82 7.59 -3.35 -6.27
CA ARG A 82 7.16 -2.85 -7.59
C ARG A 82 6.60 -3.96 -8.47
N GLU A 83 7.16 -5.17 -8.41
CA GLU A 83 6.62 -6.32 -9.13
C GLU A 83 5.21 -6.68 -8.64
N ILE A 84 4.94 -6.61 -7.33
CA ILE A 84 3.57 -6.80 -6.80
C ILE A 84 2.63 -5.64 -7.19
N TYR A 85 3.15 -4.41 -7.20
CA TYR A 85 2.34 -3.24 -7.50
C TYR A 85 1.94 -3.16 -8.98
N TYR A 86 2.90 -3.38 -9.88
CA TYR A 86 2.70 -3.27 -11.33
C TYR A 86 2.39 -4.59 -12.03
N GLY A 87 2.78 -5.73 -11.46
CA GLY A 87 2.38 -7.07 -11.90
C GLY A 87 0.92 -7.38 -11.56
#